data_AF-A0A0H4PWI8-F1
#
_entry.id   AF-A0A0H4PWI8-F1
#
_cell.length_a   1.000
_cell.length_b   1.000
_cell.length_c   1.000
_cell.angle_alpha   90.00
_cell.angle_beta   90.00
_cell.angle_gamma   90.00
#
_symmetry.space_group_name_H-M   'P 1'
#
loop_
_entity.id
_entity.type
_entity.pdbx_description
1 polymer ?
#
loop_
_entity_poly.entity_id
_entity_poly.type
_entity_poly.pdbx_seq_one_letter_code
_entity_poly.pdbx_strand_id
1 'polypeptide(L)'
;MNEEKYTVRLTIIVLLFLVLSFPGKFSAVAQSVSRSFETKISFPKELNTPTINFNLQSIGNKKFKLVLDKPNAQLTNVKIFDILGNLILQDQLLPDDGLQKNYDFTHLNSRIFVVEVGNAKYNKTKSIYANPHGTMEKEANLDE
;
A
#
# COMPACT_ATOMS: atom_id res chain seq x y z
N MET A 1 -77.03 -1.21 27.54
CA MET A 1 -75.90 -0.52 26.86
C MET A 1 -74.62 -0.63 27.71
N ASN A 2 -74.18 -1.84 28.05
CA ASN A 2 -72.94 -2.09 28.80
C ASN A 2 -72.29 -3.43 28.43
N GLU A 3 -73.07 -4.39 27.91
CA GLU A 3 -72.57 -5.69 27.47
C GLU A 3 -71.58 -5.57 26.31
N GLU A 4 -71.88 -4.79 25.27
CA GLU A 4 -70.99 -4.60 24.12
C GLU A 4 -69.61 -4.05 24.51
N LYS A 5 -69.55 -3.14 25.49
CA LYS A 5 -68.28 -2.58 25.99
C LYS A 5 -67.45 -3.63 26.73
N TYR A 6 -68.12 -4.55 27.44
CA TYR A 6 -67.46 -5.65 28.13
C TYR A 6 -66.93 -6.69 27.15
N THR A 7 -67.71 -7.04 26.12
CA THR A 7 -67.31 -7.98 25.09
C THR A 7 -66.10 -7.47 24.30
N VAL A 8 -66.09 -6.18 23.92
CA VAL A 8 -64.95 -5.56 23.22
C VAL A 8 -63.69 -5.50 24.09
N ARG A 9 -63.82 -5.21 25.38
CA ARG A 9 -62.66 -5.20 26.29
C ARG A 9 -62.10 -6.61 26.50
N LEU A 10 -62.98 -7.62 26.61
CA LEU A 10 -62.58 -9.01 26.77
C LEU A 10 -61.86 -9.53 25.52
N THR A 11 -62.37 -9.23 24.33
CA THR A 11 -61.75 -9.66 23.06
C THR A 11 -60.39 -9.02 22.84
N ILE A 12 -60.21 -7.75 23.22
CA ILE A 12 -58.90 -7.08 23.15
C ILE A 12 -57.88 -7.74 24.07
N ILE A 13 -58.27 -8.10 25.30
CA ILE A 13 -57.38 -8.76 26.26
C ILE A 13 -56.97 -10.15 25.76
N VAL A 14 -57.92 -10.92 25.22
CA VAL A 14 -57.64 -12.25 24.65
C VAL A 14 -56.72 -12.14 23.44
N LEU A 15 -56.96 -11.18 22.55
CA LEU A 15 -56.09 -10.91 21.39
C LEU A 15 -54.67 -10.53 21.82
N LEU A 16 -54.53 -9.69 22.84
CA LEU A 16 -53.24 -9.26 23.37
C LEU A 16 -52.47 -10.44 23.96
N PHE A 17 -53.16 -11.33 24.69
CA PHE A 17 -52.56 -12.54 25.24
C PHE A 17 -52.11 -13.52 24.16
N LEU A 18 -52.86 -13.58 23.05
CA LEU A 18 -52.55 -14.45 21.91
C LEU A 18 -51.32 -13.96 21.14
N VAL A 19 -51.14 -12.65 20.99
CA VAL A 19 -49.93 -12.05 20.37
C VAL A 19 -48.68 -12.23 21.24
N LEU A 20 -48.82 -12.14 22.57
CA LEU A 20 -47.70 -12.30 23.50
C LEU A 20 -47.30 -13.77 23.73
N SER A 21 -48.18 -14.72 23.39
CA SER A 21 -47.96 -16.16 23.58
C SER A 21 -47.32 -16.85 22.37
N PHE A 22 -46.84 -16.11 21.37
CA PHE A 22 -45.96 -16.62 20.32
C PHE A 22 -44.48 -16.30 20.61
N PRO A 23 -43.81 -16.98 21.56
CA PRO A 23 -42.37 -16.87 21.65
C PRO A 23 -41.74 -17.78 20.60
N GLY A 24 -41.00 -17.17 19.68
CA GLY A 24 -39.91 -17.84 18.98
C GLY A 24 -40.26 -18.42 17.62
N LYS A 25 -39.70 -17.81 16.58
CA LYS A 25 -38.58 -18.40 15.79
C LYS A 25 -37.75 -17.29 15.15
N PHE A 26 -37.29 -16.30 15.92
CA PHE A 26 -36.15 -15.51 15.47
C PHE A 26 -34.89 -16.27 15.84
N SER A 27 -34.57 -17.29 15.05
CA SER A 27 -33.23 -17.88 15.07
C SER A 27 -32.28 -16.76 14.64
N ALA A 28 -31.55 -16.20 15.60
CA ALA A 28 -30.39 -15.39 15.32
C ALA A 28 -29.42 -16.29 14.54
N VAL A 29 -29.39 -16.14 13.22
CA VAL A 29 -28.31 -16.66 12.36
C VAL A 29 -27.11 -15.75 12.58
N ALA A 30 -26.60 -15.76 13.81
CA ALA A 30 -25.34 -15.13 14.15
C ALA A 30 -24.25 -16.16 13.85
N GLN A 31 -23.51 -15.87 12.78
CA GLN A 31 -22.14 -16.30 12.56
C GLN A 31 -21.90 -17.81 12.38
N SER A 32 -22.28 -18.36 11.21
CA SER A 32 -21.50 -19.45 10.63
C SER A 32 -20.97 -19.03 9.26
N VAL A 33 -20.01 -18.10 9.26
CA VAL A 33 -19.14 -17.93 8.08
C VAL A 33 -18.31 -19.20 7.99
N SER A 34 -18.62 -20.04 7.01
CA SER A 34 -17.78 -21.18 6.63
C SER A 34 -16.40 -20.63 6.26
N ARG A 35 -15.48 -20.62 7.22
CA ARG A 35 -14.08 -20.35 6.96
C ARG A 35 -13.52 -21.64 6.39
N SER A 36 -13.26 -21.66 5.09
CA SER A 36 -12.47 -22.70 4.45
C SER A 36 -11.18 -22.85 5.26
N PHE A 37 -10.99 -24.02 5.90
CA PHE A 37 -9.74 -24.35 6.55
C PHE A 37 -8.63 -24.30 5.49
N GLU A 38 -7.74 -23.31 5.59
CA GLU A 38 -6.55 -23.18 4.76
C GLU A 38 -5.62 -24.37 5.04
N THR A 39 -5.83 -25.47 4.31
CA THR A 39 -5.14 -26.75 4.54
C THR A 39 -3.78 -26.82 3.83
N LYS A 40 -3.40 -25.78 3.08
CA LYS A 40 -2.09 -25.67 2.44
C LYS A 40 -1.59 -24.23 2.46
N ILE A 41 -0.49 -23.99 3.17
CA ILE A 41 0.29 -22.77 3.03
C ILE A 41 0.98 -22.83 1.66
N SER A 42 0.40 -22.19 0.65
CA SER A 42 1.04 -22.06 -0.66
C SER A 42 1.95 -20.84 -0.67
N PHE A 43 3.26 -21.05 -0.58
CA PHE A 43 4.21 -19.98 -0.81
C PHE A 43 4.20 -19.61 -2.30
N PRO A 44 4.12 -18.32 -2.66
CA PRO A 44 4.30 -17.91 -4.04
C PRO A 44 5.64 -18.44 -4.57
N LYS A 45 5.62 -19.11 -5.73
CA LYS A 45 6.83 -19.66 -6.39
C LYS A 45 7.92 -18.63 -6.66
N GLU A 46 7.57 -17.35 -6.58
CA GLU A 46 8.42 -16.19 -6.88
C GLU A 46 9.00 -15.52 -5.63
N LEU A 47 8.91 -16.13 -4.44
CA LEU A 47 9.57 -15.59 -3.24
C LEU A 47 11.10 -15.39 -3.42
N ASN A 48 11.67 -16.21 -4.32
CA ASN A 48 13.08 -16.28 -4.66
C ASN A 48 13.45 -15.43 -5.89
N THR A 49 12.65 -14.44 -6.28
CA THR A 49 13.09 -13.49 -7.32
C THR A 49 14.38 -12.79 -6.86
N PRO A 50 15.40 -12.71 -7.74
CA PRO A 50 16.67 -12.10 -7.39
C PRO A 50 16.47 -10.65 -6.97
N THR A 51 17.16 -10.24 -5.91
CA THR A 51 17.16 -8.85 -5.45
C THR A 51 17.66 -7.95 -6.55
N ILE A 52 16.89 -6.91 -6.88
CA ILE A 52 17.31 -5.88 -7.82
C ILE A 52 18.23 -4.93 -7.06
N ASN A 53 19.52 -5.00 -7.38
CA ASN A 53 20.51 -4.06 -6.88
C ASN A 53 20.64 -2.89 -7.85
N PHE A 54 20.67 -1.69 -7.30
CA PHE A 54 20.77 -0.47 -8.06
C PHE A 54 21.51 0.60 -7.28
N ASN A 55 22.03 1.58 -8.03
CA ASN A 55 22.68 2.75 -7.49
C ASN A 55 22.02 4.02 -8.06
N LEU A 56 22.05 5.09 -7.26
CA LEU A 56 21.59 6.42 -7.66
C LEU A 56 22.81 7.32 -7.80
N GLN A 57 23.05 7.82 -8.99
CA GLN A 57 24.16 8.72 -9.29
C GLN A 57 23.63 10.12 -9.52
N SER A 58 24.19 11.10 -8.82
CA SER A 58 23.86 12.51 -9.05
C SER A 58 24.39 12.95 -10.42
N ILE A 59 23.54 13.56 -11.24
CA ILE A 59 23.93 14.17 -12.53
C ILE A 59 23.70 15.69 -12.54
N GLY A 60 23.20 16.25 -11.43
CA GLY A 60 22.97 17.68 -11.28
C GLY A 60 21.98 17.99 -10.15
N ASN A 61 21.64 19.28 -9.99
CA ASN A 61 20.68 19.68 -8.98
C ASN A 61 19.29 19.09 -9.28
N LYS A 62 18.76 18.27 -8.36
CA LYS A 62 17.49 17.53 -8.52
C LYS A 62 17.45 16.64 -9.77
N LYS A 63 18.61 16.23 -10.27
CA LYS A 63 18.76 15.30 -11.39
C LYS A 63 19.62 14.13 -10.96
N PHE A 64 19.12 12.93 -11.19
CA PHE A 64 19.87 11.72 -10.88
C PHE A 64 19.64 10.65 -11.93
N LYS A 65 20.59 9.74 -12.02
CA LYS A 65 20.54 8.55 -12.84
C LYS A 65 20.36 7.33 -11.95
N LEU A 66 19.37 6.52 -12.27
CA LEU A 66 19.23 5.17 -11.73
C LEU A 66 20.08 4.23 -12.59
N VAL A 67 20.99 3.49 -11.96
CA VAL A 67 21.84 2.48 -12.61
C VAL A 67 21.58 1.14 -11.96
N LEU A 68 21.16 0.15 -12.75
CA LEU A 68 21.03 -1.24 -12.33
C LEU A 68 22.39 -1.92 -12.43
N ASP A 69 22.73 -2.74 -11.44
CA ASP A 69 24.01 -3.48 -11.44
C ASP A 69 24.06 -4.54 -12.56
N LYS A 70 22.88 -5.07 -12.94
CA LYS A 70 22.71 -6.08 -13.98
C LYS A 70 21.46 -5.75 -14.80
N PRO A 71 21.40 -6.19 -16.08
CA PRO A 71 20.21 -6.01 -16.89
C PRO A 71 19.03 -6.67 -16.19
N ASN A 72 17.88 -6.01 -16.19
CA ASN A 72 16.68 -6.68 -15.73
C ASN A 72 16.32 -7.76 -16.77
N ALA A 73 15.89 -8.93 -16.29
CA ALA A 73 15.30 -9.96 -17.15
C ALA A 73 13.77 -9.87 -17.16
N GLN A 74 13.21 -8.96 -16.36
CA GLN A 74 11.79 -8.82 -16.07
C GLN A 74 11.47 -7.36 -15.81
N LEU A 75 10.26 -6.95 -16.14
CA LEU A 75 9.80 -5.57 -15.97
C LEU A 75 10.02 -5.08 -14.52
N THR A 76 10.78 -3.99 -14.41
CA THR A 76 11.12 -3.37 -13.12
C THR A 76 10.31 -2.08 -12.96
N ASN A 77 9.48 -2.02 -11.94
CA ASN A 77 8.81 -0.80 -11.54
C ASN A 77 9.77 0.11 -10.77
N VAL A 78 9.70 1.39 -11.09
CA VAL A 78 10.39 2.46 -10.37
C VAL A 78 9.33 3.43 -9.86
N LYS A 79 9.35 3.70 -8.55
CA LYS A 79 8.51 4.71 -7.93
C LYS A 79 9.38 5.71 -7.22
N ILE A 80 9.08 6.98 -7.42
CA ILE A 80 9.85 8.09 -6.85
C ILE A 80 8.88 8.90 -5.99
N PHE A 81 9.27 9.11 -4.75
CA PHE A 81 8.50 9.84 -3.75
C PHE A 81 9.28 11.05 -3.25
N ASP A 82 8.57 12.03 -2.69
CA ASP A 82 9.20 13.03 -1.84
C ASP A 82 9.52 12.44 -0.45
N ILE A 83 10.10 13.27 0.43
CA ILE A 83 10.40 12.88 1.82
C ILE A 83 9.17 12.64 2.69
N LEU A 84 8.02 13.19 2.31
CA LEU A 84 6.76 13.03 3.02
C LEU A 84 6.02 11.76 2.57
N GLY A 85 6.53 11.08 1.53
CA GLY A 85 5.94 9.87 0.97
C GLY A 85 4.93 10.13 -0.14
N ASN A 86 4.84 11.36 -0.66
CA ASN A 86 3.97 11.66 -1.81
C ASN A 86 4.58 11.07 -3.08
N LEU A 87 3.79 10.33 -3.86
CA LEU A 87 4.24 9.78 -5.14
C LEU A 87 4.43 10.92 -6.14
N ILE A 88 5.66 11.07 -6.63
CA ILE A 88 6.04 12.05 -7.66
C ILE A 88 5.96 11.43 -9.05
N LEU A 89 6.54 10.24 -9.21
CA LEU A 89 6.61 9.54 -10.49
C LEU A 89 6.46 8.04 -10.28
N GLN A 90 5.70 7.42 -11.18
CA GLN A 90 5.70 5.98 -11.38
C GLN A 90 6.14 5.67 -12.81
N ASP A 91 7.15 4.83 -12.94
CA ASP A 91 7.81 4.50 -14.19
C ASP A 91 8.10 2.98 -14.24
N GLN A 92 8.41 2.48 -15.44
CA GLN A 92 8.74 1.09 -15.71
C GLN A 92 9.99 1.01 -16.58
N LEU A 93 10.90 0.11 -16.21
CA LEU A 93 12.06 -0.27 -17.00
C LEU A 93 11.77 -1.59 -17.68
N LEU A 94 11.71 -1.56 -19.00
CA LEU A 94 11.68 -2.76 -19.84
C LEU A 94 13.08 -3.41 -19.84
N PRO A 95 13.18 -4.73 -20.06
CA PRO A 95 14.47 -5.40 -20.24
C PRO A 95 15.34 -4.75 -21.33
N ASP A 96 14.70 -4.19 -22.36
CA ASP A 96 15.35 -3.56 -23.51
C ASP A 96 15.78 -2.10 -23.25
N ASP A 97 15.30 -1.47 -22.18
CA ASP A 97 15.67 -0.07 -21.83
C ASP A 97 17.14 0.05 -21.35
N GLY A 98 17.79 -1.10 -21.12
CA GLY A 98 19.18 -1.19 -20.71
C GLY A 98 19.38 -1.04 -19.20
N LEU A 99 20.59 -0.61 -18.82
CA LEU A 99 21.04 -0.60 -17.41
C LEU A 99 20.74 0.70 -16.67
N GLN A 100 20.38 1.77 -17.37
CA GLN A 100 20.34 3.10 -16.77
C GLN A 100 19.19 3.95 -17.26
N LYS A 101 18.61 4.77 -16.37
CA LYS A 101 17.58 5.76 -16.72
C LYS A 101 17.81 7.06 -15.95
N ASN A 102 17.63 8.18 -16.65
CA ASN A 102 17.83 9.52 -16.10
C ASN A 102 16.49 10.12 -15.67
N TYR A 103 16.50 10.83 -14.55
CA TYR A 103 15.34 11.56 -14.04
C TYR A 103 15.70 13.02 -13.75
N ASP A 104 14.80 13.93 -14.11
CA ASP A 104 14.95 15.37 -13.93
C ASP A 104 13.73 15.95 -13.19
N PHE A 105 13.96 16.39 -11.95
CA PHE A 105 12.95 16.97 -11.07
C PHE A 105 13.26 18.43 -10.74
N THR A 106 13.98 19.13 -11.62
CA THR A 106 14.32 20.56 -11.42
C THR A 106 13.11 21.46 -11.22
N HIS A 107 11.97 21.10 -11.82
CA HIS A 107 10.70 21.81 -11.72
C HIS A 107 9.96 21.61 -10.38
N LEU A 108 10.39 20.66 -9.53
CA LEU A 108 9.74 20.35 -8.26
C LEU A 108 10.41 21.06 -7.10
N ASN A 109 9.65 21.35 -6.04
CA ASN A 109 10.19 21.96 -4.82
C ASN A 109 10.93 20.97 -3.91
N SER A 110 10.69 19.67 -4.06
CA SER A 110 11.35 18.62 -3.30
C SER A 110 12.86 18.63 -3.48
N ARG A 111 13.61 18.45 -2.39
CA ARG A 111 15.09 18.44 -2.37
C ARG A 111 15.67 17.04 -2.17
N ILE A 112 14.88 16.15 -1.61
CA ILE A 112 15.25 14.78 -1.28
C ILE A 112 14.16 13.90 -1.89
N PHE A 113 14.60 12.80 -2.50
CA PHE A 113 13.75 11.88 -3.24
C PHE A 113 13.98 10.47 -2.72
N VAL A 114 12.90 9.75 -2.47
CA VAL A 114 12.96 8.33 -2.11
C VAL A 114 12.65 7.53 -3.36
N VAL A 115 13.58 6.68 -3.78
CA VAL A 115 13.42 5.85 -4.98
C VAL A 115 13.21 4.40 -4.55
N GLU A 116 12.08 3.85 -4.96
CA GLU A 116 11.75 2.45 -4.78
C GLU A 116 11.85 1.74 -6.13
N VAL A 117 12.65 0.68 -6.17
CA VAL A 117 12.84 -0.14 -7.35
C VAL A 117 12.44 -1.57 -7.00
N GLY A 118 11.53 -2.13 -7.77
CA GLY A 118 10.95 -3.43 -7.49
C GLY A 118 10.41 -4.11 -8.73
N ASN A 119 10.20 -5.42 -8.65
CA ASN A 119 9.53 -6.15 -9.71
C ASN A 119 8.01 -5.92 -9.58
N ALA A 120 7.27 -5.98 -10.70
CA ALA A 120 5.83 -5.78 -10.75
C ALA A 120 4.99 -6.61 -9.76
N LYS A 121 5.54 -7.71 -9.23
CA LYS A 121 4.85 -8.59 -8.28
C LYS A 121 5.33 -8.51 -6.83
N TYR A 122 6.59 -8.09 -6.58
CA TYR A 122 7.16 -7.98 -5.23
C TYR A 122 8.19 -6.83 -5.16
N ASN A 123 7.90 -5.82 -4.33
CA ASN A 123 8.81 -4.71 -4.02
C ASN A 123 9.81 -5.15 -2.95
N LYS A 124 11.13 -4.91 -3.15
CA LYS A 124 12.13 -5.22 -2.12
C LYS A 124 13.21 -4.16 -1.86
N THR A 125 13.47 -3.20 -2.75
CA THR A 125 14.62 -2.30 -2.56
C THR A 125 14.23 -0.81 -2.60
N LYS A 126 14.50 -0.10 -1.49
CA LYS A 126 14.34 1.35 -1.36
C LYS A 126 15.71 2.00 -1.18
N SER A 127 15.92 3.13 -1.83
CA SER A 127 17.12 3.96 -1.67
C SER A 127 16.72 5.43 -1.57
N ILE A 128 17.53 6.23 -0.87
CA ILE A 128 17.28 7.65 -0.66
C ILE A 128 18.32 8.45 -1.43
N TYR A 129 17.87 9.39 -2.25
CA TYR A 129 18.71 10.38 -2.89
C TYR A 129 18.51 11.74 -2.22
N ALA A 130 19.61 12.32 -1.77
CA ALA A 130 19.67 13.68 -1.24
C ALA A 130 20.88 14.39 -1.86
N ASN A 131 20.68 15.58 -2.41
CA ASN A 131 21.78 16.47 -2.77
C ASN A 131 21.85 17.60 -1.73
N PRO A 132 22.70 17.51 -0.70
CA PRO A 132 22.80 18.56 0.30
C PRO A 132 23.36 19.84 -0.34
N HIS A 133 22.73 20.98 -0.05
CA HIS A 133 23.32 22.28 -0.35
C HIS A 133 24.22 22.67 0.81
N GLY A 134 25.52 22.48 0.62
CA GLY A 134 26.59 22.91 1.52
C GLY A 134 27.92 22.54 0.89
N THR A 135 28.71 23.53 0.50
CA THR A 135 30.13 23.34 0.23
C THR A 135 30.71 22.76 1.51
N MET A 136 31.23 21.54 1.50
CA MET A 136 32.22 21.19 2.52
C MET A 136 33.41 22.10 2.21
N GLU A 137 33.47 23.27 2.85
CA GLU A 137 34.72 23.97 3.04
C GLU A 137 35.60 22.98 3.78
N LYS A 138 36.38 22.23 3.01
CA LYS A 138 37.51 21.49 3.51
C LYS A 138 38.40 22.59 4.08
N GLU A 139 38.40 22.76 5.40
CA GLU A 139 39.36 23.60 6.11
C GLU A 139 40.75 23.17 5.65
N ALA A 140 41.26 23.90 4.66
CA ALA A 140 42.66 24.05 4.41
C ALA A 140 43.17 24.92 5.56
N ASN A 141 43.74 24.29 6.59
CA ASN A 141 44.81 24.80 7.44
C ASN A 141 44.93 23.92 8.69
N LEU A 142 45.93 23.05 8.67
CA LEU A 142 46.79 22.65 9.79
C LEU A 142 48.08 22.20 9.08
N ASP A 143 48.87 23.16 8.60
CA ASP A 143 50.03 23.75 9.29
C ASP A 143 51.30 22.93 8.97
N GLU A 144 52.27 23.66 8.39
CA GLU A 144 53.70 23.38 8.12
C GLU A 144 54.28 21.98 8.39
#